data_AF-A0A094FPM7-F1
#
_entry.id   AF-A0A094FPM7-F1
#
_cell.length_a   1.000
_cell.length_b   1.000
_cell.length_c   1.000
_cell.angle_alpha   90.00
_cell.angle_beta   90.00
_cell.angle_gamma   90.00
#
_symmetry.space_group_name_H-M   'P 1'
#
loop_
_entity.id
_entity.type
_entity.pdbx_description
1 polymer ?
#
loop_
_entity_poly.entity_id
_entity_poly.type
_entity_poly.pdbx_seq_one_letter_code
_entity_poly.pdbx_strand_id
1 'polypeptide(L)'
;MLGIVLQELEALVGKNILTKQEAEMLRKGIAQTILAGSPELQELIQCTRNGVGVKDNFVLKLTGSGKGKGIIFGTDISTEAWLEYLTGLSEPQVSGLNYVIQRVARQPKFDVIVPSKSGKPIVEHNYVVGTFMMVNGEQLGNACWRTGPGRICAISHGGSWMCSLVRESNVAPVLTMEPEVPRITAYDIKDTQDASHVNAIDDALQKHGIMAITLTFPDPDSTYLLKLIQSLRRHHAHGEPLSHSSTRGWFWDVKPTPKSISVQHHARSETMNDFPWHTDCSYASEPPKFFGLHVLQGDRCGGGTLSVVQLDKVLKFLSKESVETLSREEFRIEVPPEFENGTKAVIGPVLKPIGGGRKFTDEMKCRYRSDIIHPLTEKATPALEDLNKALAQARTDNSDICLNLSPEMIPNGTVLLMDNGRWLHARNEVKDPERHLRRIRWDAREF
;
A
#
# COMPACT_ATOMS: atom_id res chain seq x y z
N MET A 1 -2.57 -19.60 -29.08
CA MET A 1 -3.58 -19.31 -28.03
C MET A 1 -4.13 -17.89 -28.17
N LEU A 2 -3.32 -16.83 -28.09
CA LEU A 2 -3.83 -15.44 -28.20
C LEU A 2 -4.50 -15.06 -29.53
N GLY A 3 -4.14 -15.71 -30.65
CA GLY A 3 -4.71 -15.40 -31.95
C GLY A 3 -6.21 -15.69 -32.09
N ILE A 4 -6.75 -16.65 -31.32
CA ILE A 4 -8.17 -17.01 -31.35
C ILE A 4 -9.00 -16.05 -30.49
N VAL A 5 -8.39 -15.40 -29.49
CA VAL A 5 -9.12 -14.51 -28.56
C VAL A 5 -9.87 -13.42 -29.31
N LEU A 6 -9.27 -12.83 -30.35
CA LEU A 6 -9.90 -11.79 -31.16
C LEU A 6 -11.10 -12.28 -31.98
N GLN A 7 -11.07 -13.53 -32.44
CA GLN A 7 -12.15 -14.15 -33.20
C GLN A 7 -13.35 -14.50 -32.31
N GLU A 8 -13.09 -14.78 -31.03
CA GLU A 8 -14.12 -15.17 -30.06
C GLU A 8 -14.78 -13.98 -29.34
N LEU A 9 -14.28 -12.75 -29.50
CA LEU A 9 -14.76 -11.60 -28.73
C LEU A 9 -16.28 -11.41 -28.81
N GLU A 10 -16.86 -11.45 -30.01
CA GLU A 10 -18.30 -11.26 -30.18
C GLU A 10 -19.11 -12.40 -29.54
N ALA A 11 -18.61 -13.64 -29.63
CA ALA A 11 -19.25 -14.79 -28.99
C ALA A 11 -19.18 -14.69 -27.45
N LEU A 12 -18.07 -14.21 -26.90
CA LEU A 12 -17.89 -13.98 -25.46
C LEU A 12 -18.78 -12.85 -24.94
N VAL A 13 -18.97 -11.79 -25.72
CA VAL A 13 -19.94 -10.73 -25.42
C VAL A 13 -21.37 -11.27 -25.48
N GLY A 14 -21.72 -12.03 -26.52
CA GLY A 14 -23.05 -12.64 -26.66
C GLY A 14 -23.39 -13.62 -25.53
N LYS A 15 -22.38 -14.26 -24.93
CA LYS A 15 -22.52 -15.14 -23.77
C LYS A 15 -22.48 -14.42 -22.41
N ASN A 16 -22.40 -13.08 -22.40
CA ASN A 16 -22.22 -12.27 -21.18
C ASN A 16 -20.99 -12.64 -20.34
N ILE A 17 -19.94 -13.16 -20.98
CA ILE A 17 -18.64 -13.43 -20.33
C ILE A 17 -17.80 -12.15 -20.30
N LEU A 18 -17.90 -11.33 -21.35
CA LEU A 18 -17.27 -10.02 -21.45
C LEU A 18 -18.32 -8.95 -21.69
N THR A 19 -18.09 -7.76 -21.15
CA THR A 19 -18.78 -6.55 -21.58
C THR A 19 -18.26 -6.10 -22.95
N LYS A 20 -19.05 -5.28 -23.66
CA LYS A 20 -18.61 -4.65 -24.92
C LYS A 20 -17.33 -3.82 -24.73
N GLN A 21 -17.19 -3.16 -23.58
CA GLN A 21 -16.04 -2.31 -23.28
C GLN A 21 -14.76 -3.15 -23.06
N GLU A 22 -14.86 -4.27 -22.33
CA GLU A 22 -13.74 -5.19 -22.13
C GLU A 22 -13.32 -5.85 -23.45
N ALA A 23 -14.27 -6.25 -24.28
CA ALA A 23 -13.99 -6.79 -25.61
C ALA A 23 -13.24 -5.77 -26.49
N GLU A 24 -13.64 -4.50 -26.46
CA GLU A 24 -12.96 -3.44 -27.20
C GLU A 24 -11.55 -3.16 -26.65
N MET A 25 -11.36 -3.26 -25.34
CA MET A 25 -10.03 -3.15 -24.71
C MET A 25 -9.10 -4.27 -25.18
N LEU A 26 -9.58 -5.52 -25.20
CA LEU A 26 -8.83 -6.67 -25.71
C LEU A 26 -8.51 -6.52 -27.21
N ARG A 27 -9.47 -6.03 -28.00
CA ARG A 27 -9.30 -5.77 -29.44
C ARG A 27 -8.18 -4.78 -29.72
N LYS A 28 -8.02 -3.76 -28.88
CA LYS A 28 -6.94 -2.76 -28.99
C LYS A 28 -5.61 -3.27 -28.41
N GLY A 29 -5.66 -4.03 -27.32
CA GLY A 29 -4.48 -4.46 -26.57
C GLY A 29 -3.77 -5.70 -27.13
N ILE A 30 -4.50 -6.63 -27.77
CA ILE A 30 -3.92 -7.85 -28.33
C ILE A 30 -3.47 -7.60 -29.77
N ALA A 31 -2.25 -8.02 -30.10
CA ALA A 31 -1.75 -7.93 -31.47
C ALA A 31 -2.57 -8.83 -32.40
N GLN A 32 -3.19 -8.22 -33.42
CA GLN A 32 -3.91 -8.93 -34.48
C GLN A 32 -3.05 -10.06 -35.07
N THR A 33 -3.60 -11.26 -35.07
CA THR A 33 -2.94 -12.46 -35.58
C THR A 33 -3.90 -13.15 -36.55
N ILE A 34 -3.45 -13.36 -37.79
CA ILE A 34 -4.17 -14.09 -38.83
C ILE A 34 -3.65 -15.53 -38.84
N LEU A 35 -4.58 -16.48 -38.78
CA LEU A 35 -4.28 -17.90 -38.69
C LEU A 35 -4.21 -18.53 -40.09
N ALA A 36 -3.42 -19.61 -40.21
CA ALA A 36 -3.39 -20.39 -41.44
C ALA A 36 -4.79 -20.96 -41.74
N GLY A 37 -5.17 -20.95 -43.02
CA GLY A 37 -6.49 -21.39 -43.49
C GLY A 37 -7.68 -20.52 -43.08
N SER A 38 -7.49 -19.38 -42.41
CA SER A 38 -8.60 -18.55 -41.94
C SER A 38 -9.19 -17.65 -43.05
N PRO A 39 -10.44 -17.18 -42.91
CA PRO A 39 -11.03 -16.23 -43.87
C PRO A 39 -10.22 -14.94 -44.02
N GLU A 40 -9.65 -14.43 -42.92
CA GLU A 40 -8.82 -13.22 -42.92
C GLU A 40 -7.52 -13.40 -43.72
N LEU A 41 -7.00 -14.64 -43.82
CA LEU A 41 -5.88 -14.96 -44.71
C LEU A 41 -6.30 -14.83 -46.18
N GLN A 42 -7.49 -15.30 -46.55
CA GLN A 42 -7.99 -15.19 -47.93
C GLN A 42 -8.19 -13.74 -48.33
N GLU A 43 -8.72 -12.91 -47.42
CA GLU A 43 -8.83 -11.47 -47.63
C GLU A 43 -7.46 -10.82 -47.84
N LEU A 44 -6.46 -11.20 -47.05
CA LEU A 44 -5.11 -10.68 -47.17
C LEU A 44 -4.43 -11.10 -48.49
N ILE A 45 -4.66 -12.34 -48.94
CA ILE A 45 -4.21 -12.83 -50.26
C ILE A 45 -4.85 -11.99 -51.37
N GLN A 46 -6.16 -11.75 -51.31
CA GLN A 46 -6.86 -10.98 -52.32
C GLN A 46 -6.39 -9.52 -52.35
N CYS A 47 -6.22 -8.89 -51.18
CA CYS A 47 -5.65 -7.55 -51.07
C CYS A 47 -4.25 -7.48 -51.72
N THR A 48 -3.40 -8.45 -51.43
CA THR A 48 -2.04 -8.53 -51.98
C THR A 48 -2.07 -8.68 -53.51
N ARG A 49 -2.92 -9.56 -54.04
CA ARG A 49 -3.09 -9.77 -55.50
C ARG A 49 -3.63 -8.54 -56.22
N ASN A 50 -4.50 -7.79 -55.56
CA ASN A 50 -5.04 -6.54 -56.09
C ASN A 50 -4.05 -5.36 -56.03
N GLY A 51 -2.79 -5.61 -55.64
CA GLY A 51 -1.75 -4.59 -55.56
C GLY A 51 -1.85 -3.68 -54.32
N VAL A 52 -2.68 -4.02 -53.34
CA VAL A 52 -2.77 -3.25 -52.09
C VAL A 52 -1.54 -3.59 -51.23
N GLY A 53 -0.62 -2.63 -51.09
CA GLY A 53 0.65 -2.77 -50.38
C GLY A 53 0.51 -2.83 -48.85
N VAL A 54 -0.05 -3.92 -48.32
CA VAL A 54 -0.27 -4.10 -46.87
C VAL A 54 0.81 -4.95 -46.18
N LYS A 55 1.68 -5.64 -46.94
CA LYS A 55 2.68 -6.59 -46.39
C LYS A 55 3.58 -5.98 -45.32
N ASP A 56 3.93 -4.71 -45.47
CA ASP A 56 4.85 -3.99 -44.58
C ASP A 56 4.27 -3.76 -43.17
N ASN A 57 2.96 -3.98 -42.99
CA ASN A 57 2.28 -3.94 -41.70
C ASN A 57 2.27 -5.30 -40.98
N PHE A 58 2.84 -6.34 -41.58
CA PHE A 58 2.79 -7.70 -41.06
C PHE A 58 4.17 -8.36 -40.91
N VAL A 59 4.22 -9.36 -40.03
CA VAL A 59 5.32 -10.29 -39.87
C VAL A 59 4.81 -11.72 -39.95
N LEU A 60 5.61 -12.63 -40.50
CA LEU A 60 5.43 -14.07 -40.38
C LEU A 60 6.18 -14.55 -39.15
N LYS A 61 5.50 -15.28 -38.27
CA LYS A 61 6.10 -15.92 -37.08
C LYS A 61 5.90 -17.42 -37.14
N LEU A 62 7.00 -18.16 -37.02
CA LEU A 62 6.97 -19.61 -36.97
C LEU A 62 6.21 -20.08 -35.71
N THR A 63 5.25 -20.98 -35.85
CA THR A 63 4.49 -21.54 -34.73
C THR A 63 5.40 -22.45 -33.89
N GLY A 64 5.21 -22.42 -32.57
CA GLY A 64 6.05 -23.19 -31.63
C GLY A 64 7.49 -22.68 -31.47
N SER A 65 7.88 -21.62 -32.18
CA SER A 65 9.22 -21.01 -32.07
C SER A 65 9.25 -19.93 -30.98
N GLY A 66 10.38 -19.84 -30.27
CA GLY A 66 10.65 -18.82 -29.25
C GLY A 66 11.77 -17.86 -29.66
N LYS A 67 11.98 -16.81 -28.83
CA LYS A 67 13.13 -15.90 -28.90
C LYS A 67 13.34 -15.19 -30.26
N GLY A 68 12.28 -15.05 -31.06
CA GLY A 68 12.32 -14.36 -32.36
C GLY A 68 12.94 -15.16 -33.51
N LYS A 69 13.24 -16.45 -33.31
CA LYS A 69 13.79 -17.31 -34.37
C LYS A 69 12.78 -17.50 -35.50
N GLY A 70 13.21 -17.21 -36.73
CA GLY A 70 12.42 -17.40 -37.95
C GLY A 70 11.34 -16.35 -38.18
N ILE A 71 11.40 -15.19 -37.52
CA ILE A 71 10.51 -14.07 -37.82
C ILE A 71 10.94 -13.43 -39.14
N ILE A 72 9.98 -13.24 -40.06
CA ILE A 72 10.19 -12.56 -41.34
C ILE A 72 9.30 -11.32 -41.36
N PHE A 73 9.88 -10.14 -41.56
CA PHE A 73 9.09 -8.93 -41.76
C PHE A 73 8.65 -8.82 -43.21
N GLY A 74 7.40 -8.41 -43.44
CA GLY A 74 6.92 -8.18 -44.80
C GLY A 74 7.77 -7.14 -45.55
N THR A 75 8.37 -6.18 -44.84
CA THR A 75 9.31 -5.19 -45.40
C THR A 75 10.58 -5.80 -45.98
N ASP A 76 10.97 -7.00 -45.52
CA ASP A 76 12.27 -7.59 -45.81
C ASP A 76 12.22 -8.58 -46.98
N ILE A 77 11.02 -8.84 -47.52
CA ILE A 77 10.81 -9.76 -48.65
C ILE A 77 10.00 -9.08 -49.75
N SER A 78 10.13 -9.62 -50.98
CA SER A 78 9.36 -9.15 -52.12
C SER A 78 7.88 -9.50 -51.98
N THR A 79 7.02 -8.82 -52.74
CA THR A 79 5.58 -9.10 -52.75
C THR A 79 5.28 -10.51 -53.26
N GLU A 80 6.08 -11.01 -54.20
CA GLU A 80 5.98 -12.36 -54.76
C GLU A 80 6.29 -13.41 -53.68
N ALA A 81 7.41 -13.26 -52.97
CA ALA A 81 7.79 -14.14 -51.87
C ALA A 81 6.75 -14.08 -50.73
N TRP A 82 6.22 -12.89 -50.42
CA TRP A 82 5.12 -12.74 -49.46
C TRP A 82 3.88 -13.52 -49.89
N LEU A 83 3.47 -13.42 -51.16
CA LEU A 83 2.32 -14.13 -51.70
C LEU A 83 2.51 -15.66 -51.72
N GLU A 84 3.73 -16.14 -51.95
CA GLU A 84 4.06 -17.57 -51.84
C GLU A 84 3.81 -18.09 -50.42
N TYR A 85 4.27 -17.35 -49.39
CA TYR A 85 4.00 -17.69 -48.00
C TYR A 85 2.49 -17.70 -47.69
N LEU A 86 1.76 -16.65 -48.10
CA LEU A 86 0.31 -16.59 -47.84
C LEU A 86 -0.45 -17.74 -48.52
N THR A 87 -0.09 -18.06 -49.76
CA THR A 87 -0.72 -19.14 -50.52
C THR A 87 -0.43 -20.49 -49.87
N GLY A 88 0.82 -20.75 -49.48
CA GLY A 88 1.17 -21.97 -48.77
C GLY A 88 0.50 -22.12 -47.39
N LEU A 89 0.16 -21.02 -46.73
CA LEU A 89 -0.61 -21.01 -45.47
C LEU A 89 -2.11 -21.21 -45.67
N SER A 90 -2.63 -21.18 -46.91
CA SER A 90 -4.03 -21.52 -47.17
C SER A 90 -4.28 -23.02 -47.01
N GLU A 91 -3.27 -23.85 -47.32
CA GLU A 91 -3.29 -25.30 -47.19
C GLU A 91 -2.05 -25.79 -46.41
N PRO A 92 -1.94 -25.47 -45.11
CA PRO A 92 -0.71 -25.67 -44.34
C PRO A 92 -0.32 -27.14 -44.20
N GLN A 93 -1.29 -28.05 -44.22
CA GLN A 93 -1.06 -29.50 -44.17
C GLN A 93 -0.32 -30.02 -45.42
N VAL A 94 -0.50 -29.35 -46.56
CA VAL A 94 0.10 -29.73 -47.85
C VAL A 94 1.46 -29.06 -48.02
N SER A 95 1.58 -27.79 -47.64
CA SER A 95 2.83 -27.02 -47.79
C SER A 95 3.89 -27.33 -46.73
N GLY A 96 3.48 -27.88 -45.57
CA GLY A 96 4.35 -28.04 -44.40
C GLY A 96 4.75 -26.72 -43.74
N LEU A 97 4.19 -25.59 -44.17
CA LEU A 97 4.48 -24.27 -43.61
C LEU A 97 3.75 -24.06 -42.29
N ASN A 98 4.53 -23.68 -41.28
CA ASN A 98 4.06 -23.53 -39.90
C ASN A 98 4.21 -22.09 -39.43
N TYR A 99 3.55 -21.15 -40.10
CA TYR A 99 3.59 -19.73 -39.75
C TYR A 99 2.21 -19.20 -39.34
N VAL A 100 2.22 -18.16 -38.50
CA VAL A 100 1.10 -17.23 -38.33
C VAL A 100 1.52 -15.86 -38.81
N ILE A 101 0.55 -15.07 -39.27
CA ILE A 101 0.78 -13.69 -39.69
C ILE A 101 0.35 -12.80 -38.53
N GLN A 102 1.19 -11.87 -38.11
CA GLN A 102 0.87 -10.96 -37.01
C GLN A 102 1.14 -9.51 -37.43
N ARG A 103 0.30 -8.57 -36.98
CA ARG A 103 0.56 -7.14 -37.17
C ARG A 103 1.91 -6.77 -36.57
N VAL A 104 2.70 -5.98 -37.29
CA VAL A 104 3.98 -5.44 -36.82
C VAL A 104 3.73 -4.58 -35.58
N ALA A 105 4.39 -4.92 -34.47
CA ALA A 105 4.50 -4.04 -33.32
C ALA A 105 5.57 -2.98 -33.59
N ARG A 106 5.13 -1.75 -33.85
CA ARG A 106 6.03 -0.60 -34.04
C ARG A 106 6.51 -0.13 -32.67
N GLN A 107 7.76 -0.49 -32.36
CA GLN A 107 8.37 -0.19 -31.06
C GLN A 107 9.13 1.14 -31.14
N PRO A 108 8.99 2.03 -30.14
CA PRO A 108 9.90 3.16 -30.00
C PRO A 108 11.30 2.67 -29.59
N LYS A 109 12.29 3.51 -29.86
CA LYS A 109 13.65 3.36 -29.34
C LYS A 109 13.82 4.26 -28.13
N PHE A 110 14.66 3.83 -27.21
CA PHE A 110 14.98 4.51 -25.96
C PHE A 110 16.48 4.64 -25.82
N ASP A 111 16.92 5.69 -25.13
CA ASP A 111 18.30 5.81 -24.68
C ASP A 111 18.51 4.86 -23.51
N VAL A 112 19.32 3.82 -23.73
CA VAL A 112 19.57 2.76 -22.75
C VAL A 112 21.06 2.66 -22.46
N ILE A 113 21.41 2.60 -21.18
CA ILE A 113 22.79 2.38 -20.73
C ILE A 113 23.11 0.89 -20.89
N VAL A 114 24.10 0.58 -21.72
CA VAL A 114 24.56 -0.80 -21.97
C VAL A 114 26.05 -0.97 -21.64
N PRO A 115 26.48 -2.18 -21.24
CA PRO A 115 27.89 -2.47 -21.01
C PRO A 115 28.71 -2.32 -22.30
N SER A 116 29.91 -1.74 -22.21
CA SER A 116 30.84 -1.66 -23.35
C SER A 116 32.11 -2.48 -23.12
N LYS A 117 32.79 -2.85 -24.20
CA LYS A 117 34.08 -3.56 -24.17
C LYS A 117 35.18 -2.78 -23.42
N SER A 118 35.03 -1.46 -23.27
CA SER A 118 35.98 -0.61 -22.53
C SER A 118 35.78 -0.64 -21.01
N GLY A 119 34.76 -1.36 -20.51
CA GLY A 119 34.38 -1.37 -19.10
C GLY A 119 33.56 -0.15 -18.64
N LYS A 120 33.54 0.94 -19.42
CA LYS A 120 32.65 2.09 -19.18
C LYS A 120 31.29 1.86 -19.84
N PRO A 121 30.16 2.00 -19.12
CA PRO A 121 28.84 1.93 -19.74
C PRO A 121 28.69 3.03 -20.81
N ILE A 122 28.01 2.72 -21.90
CA ILE A 122 27.68 3.67 -22.97
C ILE A 122 26.16 3.79 -23.10
N VAL A 123 25.69 4.91 -23.64
CA VAL A 123 24.28 5.09 -23.97
C VAL A 123 24.07 4.67 -25.42
N GLU A 124 23.12 3.77 -25.65
CA GLU A 124 22.70 3.34 -26.98
C GLU A 124 21.21 3.61 -27.20
N HIS A 125 20.84 4.01 -28.42
CA HIS A 125 19.45 4.27 -28.81
C HIS A 125 18.80 2.99 -29.37
N ASN A 126 18.24 2.18 -28.48
CA ASN A 126 17.84 0.79 -28.75
C ASN A 126 16.35 0.53 -28.54
N TYR A 127 15.84 -0.52 -29.19
CA TYR A 127 14.48 -1.01 -28.94
C TYR A 127 14.42 -1.72 -27.59
N VAL A 128 13.28 -1.60 -26.91
CA VAL A 128 13.06 -2.17 -25.58
C VAL A 128 11.78 -3.01 -25.57
N VAL A 129 11.90 -4.28 -25.16
CA VAL A 129 10.77 -5.21 -25.02
C VAL A 129 10.86 -5.94 -23.71
N GLY A 130 9.74 -6.18 -23.04
CA GLY A 130 9.76 -6.91 -21.79
C GLY A 130 8.44 -7.52 -21.42
N THR A 131 8.38 -7.95 -20.17
CA THR A 131 7.24 -8.63 -19.59
C THR A 131 6.91 -7.97 -18.26
N PHE A 132 5.62 -7.87 -17.97
CA PHE A 132 5.12 -7.55 -16.65
C PHE A 132 4.24 -8.70 -16.17
N MET A 133 4.20 -8.90 -14.86
CA MET A 133 3.49 -10.00 -14.23
C MET A 133 2.16 -9.50 -13.68
N MET A 134 1.11 -10.28 -13.87
CA MET A 134 -0.19 -10.03 -13.25
C MET A 134 -0.77 -11.31 -12.66
N VAL A 135 -1.43 -11.20 -11.52
CA VAL A 135 -2.20 -12.27 -10.87
C VAL A 135 -3.52 -11.68 -10.39
N ASN A 136 -4.63 -12.37 -10.66
CA ASN A 136 -5.98 -11.92 -10.27
C ASN A 136 -6.35 -10.50 -10.72
N GLY A 137 -5.79 -10.02 -11.83
CA GLY A 137 -6.02 -8.66 -12.34
C GLY A 137 -5.14 -7.59 -11.70
N GLU A 138 -4.29 -7.94 -10.75
CA GLU A 138 -3.34 -7.03 -10.10
C GLU A 138 -1.94 -7.15 -10.70
N GLN A 139 -1.27 -6.01 -10.91
CA GLN A 139 0.09 -5.95 -11.41
C GLN A 139 1.09 -6.28 -10.29
N LEU A 140 1.92 -7.30 -10.50
CA LEU A 140 2.97 -7.73 -9.55
C LEU A 140 4.34 -7.10 -9.85
N GLY A 141 4.48 -6.43 -10.98
CA GLY A 141 5.70 -5.73 -11.37
C GLY A 141 6.28 -6.20 -12.70
N ASN A 142 7.48 -5.69 -13.00
CA ASN A 142 8.19 -5.95 -14.26
C ASN A 142 9.11 -7.16 -14.12
N ALA A 143 8.95 -8.16 -14.99
CA ALA A 143 9.84 -9.30 -15.09
C ALA A 143 11.04 -8.97 -15.99
N CYS A 144 11.57 -9.93 -16.76
CA CYS A 144 12.73 -9.69 -17.61
C CYS A 144 12.38 -8.77 -18.79
N TRP A 145 13.21 -7.74 -18.98
CA TRP A 145 13.21 -6.87 -20.16
C TRP A 145 14.47 -7.13 -20.99
N ARG A 146 14.44 -6.76 -22.26
CA ARG A 146 15.54 -6.90 -23.21
C ARG A 146 15.64 -5.65 -24.06
N THR A 147 16.85 -5.25 -24.34
CA THR A 147 17.18 -4.13 -25.23
C THR A 147 18.07 -4.59 -26.36
N GLY A 148 17.96 -3.99 -27.54
CA GLY A 148 18.87 -4.26 -28.65
C GLY A 148 18.72 -3.31 -29.83
N PRO A 149 19.72 -3.25 -30.72
CA PRO A 149 19.74 -2.31 -31.84
C PRO A 149 18.77 -2.70 -32.97
N GLY A 150 18.42 -3.99 -33.06
CA GLY A 150 17.54 -4.54 -34.09
C GLY A 150 16.07 -4.65 -33.65
N ARG A 151 15.16 -4.73 -34.62
CA ARG A 151 13.69 -4.86 -34.42
C ARG A 151 13.29 -6.11 -33.61
N ILE A 152 14.19 -7.09 -33.52
CA ILE A 152 14.06 -8.29 -32.69
C ILE A 152 15.07 -8.21 -31.54
N CYS A 153 14.61 -7.87 -30.34
CA CYS A 153 15.44 -7.82 -29.14
C CYS A 153 15.65 -9.21 -28.53
N ALA A 154 16.45 -10.02 -29.21
CA ALA A 154 16.85 -11.35 -28.76
C ALA A 154 18.33 -11.34 -28.35
N ILE A 155 18.64 -12.04 -27.24
CA ILE A 155 20.02 -12.13 -26.70
C ILE A 155 20.97 -12.74 -27.74
N SER A 156 20.49 -13.72 -28.51
CA SER A 156 21.25 -14.35 -29.59
C SER A 156 21.63 -13.40 -30.73
N HIS A 157 21.02 -12.21 -30.81
CA HIS A 157 21.30 -11.18 -31.81
C HIS A 157 22.05 -9.98 -31.19
N GLY A 158 22.74 -10.18 -30.07
CA GLY A 158 23.49 -9.13 -29.38
C GLY A 158 22.63 -8.24 -28.47
N GLY A 159 21.38 -8.61 -28.23
CA GLY A 159 20.54 -7.91 -27.26
C GLY A 159 21.03 -8.11 -25.83
N SER A 160 20.93 -7.07 -25.01
CA SER A 160 21.19 -7.14 -23.58
C SER A 160 19.91 -7.42 -22.81
N TRP A 161 19.98 -8.28 -21.80
CA TRP A 161 18.92 -8.38 -20.80
C TRP A 161 18.99 -7.23 -19.81
N MET A 162 17.82 -6.79 -19.37
CA MET A 162 17.62 -5.85 -18.29
C MET A 162 16.81 -6.58 -17.23
N CYS A 163 17.36 -6.66 -16.04
CA CYS A 163 16.63 -7.14 -14.88
C CYS A 163 16.10 -5.93 -14.14
N SER A 164 14.83 -5.98 -13.74
CA SER A 164 14.33 -5.06 -12.71
C SER A 164 15.17 -5.30 -11.47
N LEU A 165 16.09 -4.39 -11.19
CA LEU A 165 16.66 -4.30 -9.85
C LEU A 165 15.57 -3.66 -9.01
N VAL A 166 15.04 -4.44 -8.08
CA VAL A 166 14.53 -3.85 -6.84
C VAL A 166 15.73 -3.17 -6.23
N ARG A 167 15.88 -1.88 -6.52
CA ARG A 167 16.71 -1.04 -5.68
C ARG A 167 16.09 -1.24 -4.31
N GLU A 168 16.89 -1.66 -3.35
CA GLU A 168 16.48 -1.63 -1.94
C GLU A 168 16.00 -0.25 -1.52
N SER A 169 16.07 0.77 -2.39
CA SER A 169 15.61 2.15 -2.26
C SER A 169 14.59 2.68 -3.29
N ASN A 170 13.98 1.86 -4.17
CA ASN A 170 12.97 2.34 -5.16
C ASN A 170 11.86 1.30 -5.46
N VAL A 171 11.58 0.39 -4.53
CA VAL A 171 10.30 -0.33 -4.58
C VAL A 171 9.25 0.71 -4.21
N ALA A 172 8.27 0.97 -5.09
CA ALA A 172 7.00 1.53 -4.64
C ALA A 172 6.61 0.74 -3.38
N PRO A 173 6.29 1.38 -2.24
CA PRO A 173 6.06 0.71 -0.96
C PRO A 173 5.42 -0.64 -1.17
N VAL A 174 6.23 -1.70 -1.14
CA VAL A 174 5.66 -3.01 -0.94
C VAL A 174 5.23 -2.91 0.49
N LEU A 175 3.92 -2.78 0.68
CA LEU A 175 3.25 -3.23 1.88
C LEU A 175 3.72 -4.67 2.06
N THR A 176 4.85 -4.85 2.75
CA THR A 176 5.24 -6.15 3.24
C THR A 176 4.24 -6.42 4.36
N MET A 177 3.19 -7.14 4.02
CA MET A 177 2.33 -7.76 5.03
C MET A 177 3.15 -8.86 5.70
N GLU A 178 4.11 -8.48 6.54
CA GLU A 178 4.30 -9.25 7.76
C GLU A 178 3.01 -9.05 8.57
N PRO A 179 2.43 -10.10 9.17
CA PRO A 179 0.98 -10.37 9.11
C PRO A 179 0.04 -9.35 9.77
N GLU A 180 0.53 -8.24 10.32
CA GLU A 180 -0.21 -7.47 11.33
C GLU A 180 -0.12 -5.93 11.20
N VAL A 181 0.96 -5.35 10.63
CA VAL A 181 1.13 -3.88 10.51
C VAL A 181 1.73 -3.48 9.15
N PRO A 182 1.05 -2.65 8.33
CA PRO A 182 1.60 -2.06 7.11
C PRO A 182 2.95 -1.37 7.33
N ARG A 183 3.91 -1.60 6.42
CA ARG A 183 5.26 -1.03 6.51
C ARG A 183 5.71 -0.34 5.23
N ILE A 184 6.53 0.70 5.39
CA ILE A 184 7.29 1.36 4.31
C ILE A 184 8.67 1.74 4.85
N THR A 185 9.65 1.82 3.96
CA THR A 185 10.99 2.34 4.28
C THR A 185 11.14 3.74 3.69
N ALA A 186 11.67 4.68 4.47
CA ALA A 186 12.09 5.99 3.99
C ALA A 186 13.63 6.05 3.93
N TYR A 187 14.15 6.42 2.77
CA TYR A 187 15.58 6.46 2.46
C TYR A 187 16.18 7.85 2.60
N ASP A 188 15.37 8.88 2.42
CA ASP A 188 15.77 10.27 2.57
C ASP A 188 14.63 11.10 3.16
N ILE A 189 14.98 12.21 3.81
CA ILE A 189 13.99 13.15 4.32
C ILE A 189 13.08 13.73 3.22
N LYS A 190 13.57 13.77 1.97
CA LYS A 190 12.84 14.21 0.78
C LYS A 190 11.69 13.29 0.40
N ASP A 191 11.67 12.04 0.88
CA ASP A 191 10.55 11.12 0.64
C ASP A 191 9.24 11.66 1.19
N THR A 192 9.30 12.54 2.21
CA THR A 192 8.13 13.26 2.72
C THR A 192 7.50 14.21 1.69
N GLN A 193 8.18 14.56 0.61
CA GLN A 193 7.66 15.38 -0.48
C GLN A 193 7.39 14.56 -1.75
N ASP A 194 7.72 13.27 -1.77
CA ASP A 194 7.38 12.37 -2.86
C ASP A 194 5.90 11.98 -2.76
N ALA A 195 5.15 12.21 -3.84
CA ALA A 195 3.71 11.97 -3.84
C ALA A 195 3.37 10.48 -3.67
N SER A 196 4.13 9.57 -4.27
CA SER A 196 3.87 8.13 -4.15
C SER A 196 4.10 7.64 -2.73
N HIS A 197 5.14 8.14 -2.06
CA HIS A 197 5.47 7.81 -0.68
C HIS A 197 4.40 8.30 0.30
N VAL A 198 3.97 9.56 0.16
CA VAL A 198 2.95 10.17 1.02
C VAL A 198 1.57 9.53 0.78
N ASN A 199 1.20 9.28 -0.47
CA ASN A 199 -0.06 8.59 -0.82
C ASN A 199 -0.13 7.21 -0.18
N ALA A 200 0.94 6.41 -0.25
CA ALA A 200 0.94 5.07 0.33
C ALA A 200 0.78 5.08 1.85
N ILE A 201 1.32 6.10 2.54
CA ILE A 201 1.15 6.27 3.98
C ILE A 201 -0.30 6.64 4.31
N ASP A 202 -0.90 7.59 3.58
CA ASP A 202 -2.31 7.95 3.77
C ASP A 202 -3.22 6.75 3.48
N ASP A 203 -3.05 6.07 2.35
CA ASP A 203 -3.82 4.88 1.98
C ASP A 203 -3.75 3.80 3.07
N ALA A 204 -2.57 3.57 3.65
CA ALA A 204 -2.40 2.64 4.75
C ALA A 204 -3.13 3.11 6.02
N LEU A 205 -3.07 4.40 6.36
CA LEU A 205 -3.80 4.97 7.49
C LEU A 205 -5.32 4.91 7.29
N GLN A 206 -5.84 5.22 6.10
CA GLN A 206 -7.28 5.12 5.82
C GLN A 206 -7.74 3.65 5.84
N LYS A 207 -7.00 2.75 5.21
CA LYS A 207 -7.38 1.34 5.10
C LYS A 207 -7.22 0.58 6.42
N HIS A 208 -6.04 0.67 7.02
CA HIS A 208 -5.66 -0.16 8.17
C HIS A 208 -5.69 0.59 9.51
N GLY A 209 -5.67 1.92 9.51
CA GLY A 209 -5.61 2.73 10.74
C GLY A 209 -4.25 2.66 11.45
N ILE A 210 -3.22 2.05 10.86
CA ILE A 210 -1.88 1.95 11.44
C ILE A 210 -0.84 1.82 10.32
N MET A 211 0.32 2.44 10.51
CA MET A 211 1.42 2.42 9.54
C MET A 211 2.77 2.52 10.26
N ALA A 212 3.70 1.62 9.96
CA ALA A 212 5.08 1.70 10.43
C ALA A 212 6.02 2.16 9.30
N ILE A 213 6.89 3.11 9.61
CA ILE A 213 7.82 3.70 8.66
C ILE A 213 9.23 3.50 9.21
N THR A 214 10.09 2.77 8.50
CA THR A 214 11.49 2.55 8.89
C THR A 214 12.37 3.60 8.23
N LEU A 215 13.06 4.42 9.01
CA LEU A 215 14.02 5.40 8.49
C LEU A 215 15.39 4.73 8.32
N THR A 216 15.98 4.81 7.12
CA THR A 216 17.36 4.32 6.88
C THR A 216 18.42 5.40 7.10
N PHE A 217 18.04 6.50 7.73
CA PHE A 217 18.89 7.65 8.02
C PHE A 217 18.65 8.16 9.44
N PRO A 218 19.66 8.78 10.09
CA PRO A 218 19.48 9.39 11.41
C PRO A 218 18.52 10.59 11.36
N ASP A 219 17.56 10.65 12.28
CA ASP A 219 16.64 11.78 12.43
C ASP A 219 16.36 12.09 13.92
N PRO A 220 17.38 12.51 14.69
CA PRO A 220 17.24 12.76 16.15
C PRO A 220 16.20 13.84 16.48
N ASP A 221 15.92 14.73 15.54
CA ASP A 221 14.98 15.84 15.70
C ASP A 221 13.55 15.48 15.27
N SER A 222 13.32 14.28 14.72
CA SER A 222 12.03 13.86 14.16
C SER A 222 11.53 14.79 13.04
N THR A 223 12.47 15.31 12.25
CA THR A 223 12.21 16.21 11.13
C THR A 223 11.42 15.50 10.03
N TYR A 224 11.65 14.20 9.84
CA TYR A 224 10.89 13.39 8.90
C TYR A 224 9.40 13.37 9.27
N LEU A 225 9.08 13.01 10.52
CA LEU A 225 7.71 12.92 11.01
C LEU A 225 6.98 14.28 10.90
N LEU A 226 7.69 15.37 11.21
CA LEU A 226 7.15 16.73 11.06
C LEU A 226 6.78 17.05 9.60
N LYS A 227 7.72 16.83 8.66
CA LYS A 227 7.52 17.12 7.24
C LYS A 227 6.47 16.21 6.61
N LEU A 228 6.41 14.94 7.03
CA LEU A 228 5.38 14.00 6.60
C LEU A 228 3.98 14.51 6.96
N ILE A 229 3.76 14.96 8.20
CA ILE A 229 2.48 15.51 8.61
C ILE A 229 2.14 16.77 7.81
N GLN A 230 3.12 17.67 7.57
CA GLN A 230 2.90 18.84 6.72
C GLN A 230 2.47 18.46 5.29
N SER A 231 3.00 17.38 4.73
CA SER A 231 2.62 16.88 3.41
C SER A 231 1.25 16.22 3.42
N LEU A 232 0.92 15.39 4.42
CA LEU A 232 -0.42 14.82 4.60
C LEU A 232 -1.49 15.92 4.73
N ARG A 233 -1.16 17.03 5.39
CA ARG A 233 -2.03 18.20 5.45
C ARG A 233 -2.22 18.87 4.09
N ARG A 234 -1.12 19.06 3.34
CA ARG A 234 -1.16 19.69 2.02
C ARG A 234 -1.91 18.87 0.98
N HIS A 235 -1.83 17.54 1.04
CA HIS A 235 -2.26 16.66 -0.05
C HIS A 235 -3.43 15.73 0.30
N HIS A 236 -3.69 15.45 1.58
CA HIS A 236 -4.68 14.45 2.04
C HIS A 236 -5.69 14.99 3.07
N ALA A 237 -5.82 16.32 3.21
CA ALA A 237 -6.81 16.96 4.10
C ALA A 237 -6.74 16.53 5.58
N HIS A 238 -5.55 16.18 6.07
CA HIS A 238 -5.31 16.06 7.50
C HIS A 238 -5.33 17.45 8.15
N GLY A 239 -5.81 17.53 9.40
CA GLY A 239 -5.78 18.76 10.21
C GLY A 239 -4.41 19.07 10.81
N GLU A 240 -4.36 20.18 11.56
CA GLU A 240 -3.14 20.70 12.19
C GLU A 240 -2.55 19.77 13.27
N PRO A 241 -1.24 19.79 13.51
CA PRO A 241 -0.64 19.22 14.70
C PRO A 241 -1.13 19.94 15.96
N LEU A 242 -1.34 19.18 17.03
CA LEU A 242 -1.75 19.69 18.32
C LEU A 242 -0.53 20.03 19.17
N SER A 243 -0.44 21.30 19.58
CA SER A 243 0.53 21.72 20.58
C SER A 243 0.24 21.06 21.91
N HIS A 244 1.27 20.45 22.51
CA HIS A 244 1.16 19.81 23.82
C HIS A 244 1.14 20.82 24.96
N SER A 245 1.93 21.88 24.83
CA SER A 245 1.91 23.05 25.69
C SER A 245 2.45 24.25 24.91
N SER A 246 2.24 25.46 25.45
CA SER A 246 2.82 26.69 24.92
C SER A 246 4.36 26.68 24.90
N THR A 247 5.00 25.80 25.67
CA THR A 247 6.46 25.75 25.88
C THR A 247 7.16 24.57 25.19
N ARG A 248 6.44 23.52 24.80
CA ARG A 248 7.02 22.28 24.22
C ARG A 248 6.68 22.06 22.73
N GLY A 249 5.90 22.96 22.12
CA GLY A 249 5.55 22.86 20.70
C GLY A 249 4.71 21.60 20.38
N TRP A 250 4.88 21.06 19.18
CA TRP A 250 4.10 19.91 18.68
C TRP A 250 4.63 18.55 19.11
N PHE A 251 5.90 18.48 19.52
CA PHE A 251 6.52 17.22 19.91
C PHE A 251 6.55 17.04 21.43
N TRP A 252 6.32 15.80 21.86
CA TRP A 252 6.38 15.41 23.25
C TRP A 252 7.38 14.28 23.44
N ASP A 253 8.40 14.51 24.28
CA ASP A 253 9.32 13.45 24.66
C ASP A 253 8.63 12.47 25.61
N VAL A 254 8.49 11.22 25.16
CA VAL A 254 8.00 10.08 25.91
C VAL A 254 9.23 9.34 26.44
N LYS A 255 9.76 9.82 27.57
CA LYS A 255 10.93 9.26 28.25
C LYS A 255 10.73 9.24 29.77
N PRO A 256 11.28 8.24 30.49
CA PRO A 256 11.29 8.25 31.95
C PRO A 256 11.97 9.51 32.49
N THR A 257 11.29 10.26 33.36
CA THR A 257 11.91 11.38 34.08
C THR A 257 12.29 10.97 35.51
N PRO A 258 13.48 11.34 36.03
CA PRO A 258 13.87 11.05 37.40
C PRO A 258 12.87 11.60 38.43
N LYS A 259 12.56 10.82 39.46
CA LYS A 259 11.63 11.19 40.55
C LYS A 259 12.03 12.46 41.32
N SER A 260 13.25 12.96 41.15
CA SER A 260 13.79 14.14 41.84
C SER A 260 13.23 15.49 41.35
N ILE A 261 12.46 15.51 40.25
CA ILE A 261 11.80 16.72 39.77
C ILE A 261 10.32 16.65 40.14
N SER A 262 9.95 17.28 41.25
CA SER A 262 8.56 17.45 41.70
C SER A 262 7.81 18.44 40.79
N VAL A 263 7.49 18.04 39.57
CA VAL A 263 6.50 18.74 38.76
C VAL A 263 5.13 18.19 39.18
N GLN A 264 4.23 19.04 39.66
CA GLN A 264 2.89 18.65 40.12
C GLN A 264 1.98 18.05 39.02
N HIS A 265 2.50 17.81 37.81
CA HIS A 265 1.77 17.32 36.64
C HIS A 265 2.65 16.36 35.81
N HIS A 266 2.95 15.17 36.36
CA HIS A 266 3.68 14.12 35.62
C HIS A 266 2.73 13.34 34.73
N ALA A 267 2.92 13.41 33.41
CA ALA A 267 2.13 12.61 32.49
C ALA A 267 2.49 11.13 32.65
N ARG A 268 1.51 10.21 32.59
CA ARG A 268 1.78 8.75 32.69
C ARG A 268 2.82 8.24 31.70
N SER A 269 2.91 8.87 30.53
CA SER A 269 3.91 8.60 29.49
C SER A 269 5.37 8.90 29.91
N GLU A 270 5.58 9.72 30.93
CA GLU A 270 6.91 10.07 31.49
C GLU A 270 7.29 9.16 32.68
N THR A 271 6.44 8.17 33.01
CA THR A 271 6.67 7.21 34.09
C THR A 271 7.15 5.85 33.58
N MET A 272 7.83 5.11 34.46
CA MET A 272 8.29 3.74 34.20
C MET A 272 7.20 2.68 34.34
N ASN A 273 6.03 3.02 34.92
CA ASN A 273 4.99 2.05 35.30
C ASN A 273 4.31 1.40 34.08
N ASP A 274 3.35 0.51 34.31
CA ASP A 274 2.44 0.07 33.24
C ASP A 274 1.57 1.24 32.72
N PHE A 275 1.29 1.28 31.41
CA PHE A 275 0.24 2.12 30.82
C PHE A 275 -0.85 1.22 30.22
N PRO A 276 -2.01 1.09 30.88
CA PRO A 276 -3.13 0.30 30.38
C PRO A 276 -3.67 0.79 29.04
N TRP A 277 -4.59 0.00 28.46
CA TRP A 277 -5.30 0.36 27.22
C TRP A 277 -5.91 1.75 27.27
N HIS A 278 -5.61 2.55 26.27
CA HIS A 278 -6.18 3.88 26.11
C HIS A 278 -6.16 4.34 24.65
N THR A 279 -6.90 5.42 24.42
CA THR A 279 -6.77 6.31 23.26
C THR A 279 -6.27 7.67 23.77
N ASP A 280 -5.45 8.36 22.99
CA ASP A 280 -4.88 9.65 23.35
C ASP A 280 -5.95 10.74 23.44
N CYS A 281 -5.88 11.60 24.46
CA CYS A 281 -6.84 12.67 24.73
C CYS A 281 -8.32 12.22 24.72
N SER A 282 -8.62 11.03 25.25
CA SER A 282 -10.01 10.51 25.32
C SER A 282 -11.00 11.46 26.02
N TYR A 283 -10.51 12.35 26.88
CA TYR A 283 -11.28 13.37 27.60
C TYR A 283 -11.57 14.63 26.79
N ALA A 284 -10.94 14.84 25.64
CA ALA A 284 -11.14 16.04 24.83
C ALA A 284 -12.48 16.00 24.09
N SER A 285 -13.09 17.16 23.88
CA SER A 285 -14.24 17.31 22.96
C SER A 285 -13.84 16.95 21.53
N GLU A 286 -12.65 17.40 21.12
CA GLU A 286 -12.04 17.14 19.82
C GLU A 286 -10.75 16.32 19.98
N PRO A 287 -10.83 15.02 20.25
CA PRO A 287 -9.64 14.19 20.33
C PRO A 287 -8.90 14.16 18.97
N PRO A 288 -7.57 14.00 18.98
CA PRO A 288 -6.81 13.82 17.74
C PRO A 288 -7.28 12.56 17.02
N LYS A 289 -7.52 12.67 15.71
CA LYS A 289 -7.79 11.51 14.87
C LYS A 289 -6.56 10.60 14.77
N PHE A 290 -5.36 11.18 14.74
CA PHE A 290 -4.12 10.42 14.60
C PHE A 290 -3.06 10.82 15.62
N PHE A 291 -2.20 9.85 15.96
CA PHE A 291 -0.96 10.12 16.67
C PHE A 291 0.21 9.35 16.03
N GLY A 292 1.41 9.84 16.29
CA GLY A 292 2.66 9.30 15.76
C GLY A 292 3.69 9.15 16.86
N LEU A 293 4.47 8.08 16.81
CA LEU A 293 5.59 7.78 17.71
C LEU A 293 6.85 7.54 16.90
N HIS A 294 7.88 8.35 17.11
CA HIS A 294 9.22 8.10 16.61
C HIS A 294 10.07 7.43 17.69
N VAL A 295 10.55 6.22 17.41
CA VAL A 295 11.44 5.46 18.29
C VAL A 295 12.86 5.99 18.15
N LEU A 296 13.28 6.90 19.02
CA LEU A 296 14.65 7.40 19.06
C LEU A 296 15.58 6.41 19.79
N GLN A 297 15.08 5.84 20.89
CA GLN A 297 15.73 4.79 21.67
C GLN A 297 14.67 3.86 22.26
N GLY A 298 14.61 2.63 21.77
CA GLY A 298 13.81 1.55 22.35
C GLY A 298 14.35 1.10 23.71
N ASP A 299 13.51 0.39 24.46
CA ASP A 299 13.90 -0.24 25.72
C ASP A 299 14.86 -1.40 25.45
N ARG A 300 16.05 -1.39 26.06
CA ARG A 300 17.06 -2.45 25.89
C ARG A 300 17.03 -3.51 26.99
N CYS A 301 16.09 -3.40 27.93
CA CYS A 301 16.03 -4.19 29.16
C CYS A 301 14.80 -5.11 29.22
N GLY A 302 14.12 -5.33 28.09
CA GLY A 302 12.96 -6.23 28.00
C GLY A 302 11.71 -5.65 28.68
N GLY A 303 11.55 -4.34 28.65
CA GLY A 303 10.34 -3.60 29.04
C GLY A 303 9.85 -2.69 27.92
N GLY A 304 8.93 -1.77 28.23
CA GLY A 304 8.46 -0.71 27.34
C GLY A 304 7.84 -1.15 26.01
N THR A 305 7.43 -2.41 25.88
CA THR A 305 6.74 -3.01 24.74
C THR A 305 5.42 -2.28 24.50
N LEU A 306 5.21 -1.82 23.26
CA LEU A 306 3.96 -1.20 22.83
C LEU A 306 3.01 -2.29 22.35
N SER A 307 1.88 -2.44 23.02
CA SER A 307 0.80 -3.33 22.62
C SER A 307 -0.30 -2.53 21.93
N VAL A 308 -0.85 -3.04 20.83
CA VAL A 308 -1.93 -2.38 20.08
C VAL A 308 -3.04 -3.37 19.75
N VAL A 309 -4.28 -2.91 19.77
CA VAL A 309 -5.45 -3.74 19.42
C VAL A 309 -6.44 -2.95 18.58
N GLN A 310 -6.94 -3.56 17.51
CA GLN A 310 -7.94 -2.95 16.64
C GLN A 310 -9.32 -3.03 17.29
N LEU A 311 -10.03 -1.91 17.36
CA LEU A 311 -11.34 -1.81 18.00
C LEU A 311 -12.34 -2.83 17.45
N ASP A 312 -12.44 -2.98 16.12
CA ASP A 312 -13.40 -3.91 15.50
C ASP A 312 -13.19 -5.37 15.93
N LYS A 313 -11.94 -5.76 16.25
CA LYS A 313 -11.65 -7.09 16.79
C LYS A 313 -12.18 -7.23 18.23
N VAL A 314 -12.06 -6.19 19.04
CA VAL A 314 -12.58 -6.14 20.42
C VAL A 314 -14.11 -6.15 20.44
N LEU A 315 -14.75 -5.40 19.53
CA LEU A 315 -16.21 -5.29 19.47
C LEU A 315 -16.92 -6.63 19.19
N LYS A 316 -16.23 -7.61 18.59
CA LYS A 316 -16.77 -8.97 18.37
C LYS A 316 -17.05 -9.73 19.67
N PHE A 317 -16.46 -9.31 20.79
CA PHE A 317 -16.68 -9.90 22.11
C PHE A 317 -17.81 -9.20 22.89
N LEU A 318 -18.37 -8.11 22.36
CA LEU A 318 -19.43 -7.36 23.01
C LEU A 318 -20.80 -7.75 22.43
N SER A 319 -21.83 -7.69 23.29
CA SER A 319 -23.21 -7.81 22.83
C SER A 319 -23.63 -6.56 22.03
N LYS A 320 -24.61 -6.72 21.13
CA LYS A 320 -25.19 -5.59 20.41
C LYS A 320 -25.75 -4.52 21.35
N GLU A 321 -26.39 -4.93 22.45
CA GLU A 321 -26.92 -4.01 23.46
C GLU A 321 -25.81 -3.21 24.17
N SER A 322 -24.69 -3.86 24.47
CA SER A 322 -23.53 -3.18 25.07
C SER A 322 -22.94 -2.15 24.10
N VAL A 323 -22.79 -2.49 22.81
CA VAL A 323 -22.33 -1.55 21.77
C VAL A 323 -23.29 -0.37 21.58
N GLU A 324 -24.59 -0.63 21.54
CA GLU A 324 -25.62 0.44 21.45
C GLU A 324 -25.58 1.36 22.67
N THR A 325 -25.43 0.81 23.87
CA THR A 325 -25.36 1.58 25.12
C THR A 325 -24.09 2.42 25.19
N LEU A 326 -22.93 1.84 24.85
CA LEU A 326 -21.64 2.54 24.75
C LEU A 326 -21.65 3.70 23.72
N SER A 327 -22.60 3.67 22.79
CA SER A 327 -22.78 4.69 21.75
C SER A 327 -23.72 5.83 22.17
N ARG A 328 -24.29 5.80 23.38
CA ARG A 328 -25.16 6.86 23.91
C ARG A 328 -24.39 7.87 24.75
N GLU A 329 -24.96 9.06 24.94
CA GLU A 329 -24.42 10.13 25.80
C GLU A 329 -24.65 9.83 27.29
N GLU A 330 -24.23 8.64 27.73
CA GLU A 330 -24.47 8.11 29.08
C GLU A 330 -23.17 7.95 29.89
N PHE A 331 -22.07 8.60 29.46
CA PHE A 331 -20.78 8.51 30.13
C PHE A 331 -20.20 9.90 30.40
N ARG A 332 -19.67 10.07 31.61
CA ARG A 332 -18.85 11.22 32.01
C ARG A 332 -17.40 10.83 31.88
N ILE A 333 -16.64 11.59 31.11
CA ILE A 333 -15.22 11.37 30.85
C ILE A 333 -14.44 12.51 31.50
N GLU A 334 -13.70 12.21 32.57
CA GLU A 334 -12.99 13.22 33.35
C GLU A 334 -11.68 13.64 32.70
N VAL A 335 -11.37 14.94 32.78
CA VAL A 335 -10.05 15.45 32.38
C VAL A 335 -9.07 15.09 33.50
N PRO A 336 -7.98 14.36 33.21
CA PRO A 336 -6.99 14.03 34.23
C PRO A 336 -6.39 15.31 34.88
N PRO A 337 -6.07 15.31 36.18
CA PRO A 337 -5.57 16.49 36.89
C PRO A 337 -4.33 17.12 36.25
N GLU A 338 -3.49 16.31 35.58
CA GLU A 338 -2.30 16.77 34.86
C GLU A 338 -2.60 17.59 33.59
N PHE A 339 -3.85 17.64 33.12
CA PHE A 339 -4.28 18.31 31.89
C PHE A 339 -5.43 19.31 32.09
N GLU A 340 -5.79 19.64 33.33
CA GLU A 340 -6.88 20.58 33.61
C GLU A 340 -6.58 21.98 33.03
N ASN A 341 -7.49 22.48 32.19
CA ASN A 341 -7.44 23.84 31.63
C ASN A 341 -8.75 24.63 31.78
N GLY A 342 -9.59 24.23 32.74
CA GLY A 342 -10.90 24.83 33.01
C GLY A 342 -12.09 23.90 32.72
N THR A 343 -11.97 23.00 31.74
CA THR A 343 -12.93 21.90 31.53
C THR A 343 -12.58 20.74 32.46
N LYS A 344 -13.55 20.25 33.23
CA LYS A 344 -13.33 19.16 34.21
C LYS A 344 -13.77 17.78 33.69
N ALA A 345 -14.76 17.75 32.81
CA ALA A 345 -15.26 16.52 32.22
C ALA A 345 -16.05 16.82 30.95
N VAL A 346 -16.19 15.82 30.09
CA VAL A 346 -17.09 15.81 28.93
C VAL A 346 -18.14 14.73 29.16
N ILE A 347 -19.40 15.02 28.83
CA ILE A 347 -20.46 14.00 28.76
C ILE A 347 -20.58 13.58 27.30
N GLY A 348 -20.57 12.28 27.04
CA GLY A 348 -20.68 11.78 25.68
C GLY A 348 -20.53 10.27 25.58
N PRO A 349 -20.57 9.73 24.36
CA PRO A 349 -20.43 8.30 24.15
C PRO A 349 -18.95 7.86 24.18
N VAL A 350 -18.75 6.59 24.51
CA VAL A 350 -17.47 5.88 24.43
C VAL A 350 -17.21 5.42 23.01
N LEU A 351 -18.26 5.00 22.28
CA LEU A 351 -18.19 4.53 20.90
C LEU A 351 -18.98 5.45 19.95
N LYS A 352 -18.50 5.63 18.72
CA LYS A 352 -19.26 6.29 17.64
C LYS A 352 -19.00 5.62 16.30
N PRO A 353 -19.99 5.54 15.40
CA PRO A 353 -19.76 5.15 14.01
C PRO A 353 -18.85 6.15 13.29
N ILE A 354 -17.96 5.64 12.44
CA ILE A 354 -17.17 6.43 11.51
C ILE A 354 -18.08 6.88 10.35
N GLY A 355 -17.97 8.14 9.93
CA GLY A 355 -18.76 8.67 8.80
C GLY A 355 -20.25 8.93 9.08
N GLY A 356 -20.69 8.90 10.34
CA GLY A 356 -22.07 9.25 10.72
C GLY A 356 -23.14 8.23 10.31
N GLY A 357 -22.75 7.05 9.83
CA GLY A 357 -23.66 5.96 9.50
C GLY A 357 -24.36 5.41 10.75
N ARG A 358 -25.64 5.01 10.61
CA ARG A 358 -26.43 4.41 11.72
C ARG A 358 -26.23 2.90 11.89
N LYS A 359 -25.34 2.28 11.11
CA LYS A 359 -25.06 0.83 11.21
C LYS A 359 -23.97 0.60 12.25
N PHE A 360 -24.37 0.13 13.42
CA PHE A 360 -23.48 -0.30 14.49
C PHE A 360 -22.91 -1.68 14.14
N THR A 361 -21.74 -1.77 13.46
CA THR A 361 -20.82 -2.94 13.55
C THR A 361 -19.57 -2.83 12.70
N ASP A 362 -19.54 -2.07 11.61
CA ASP A 362 -18.49 -2.31 10.60
C ASP A 362 -17.36 -1.27 10.59
N GLU A 363 -17.59 -0.04 11.06
CA GLU A 363 -16.54 0.99 11.21
C GLU A 363 -16.87 1.88 12.41
N MET A 364 -16.33 1.55 13.58
CA MET A 364 -16.51 2.33 14.81
C MET A 364 -15.20 3.03 15.20
N LYS A 365 -15.31 4.13 15.94
CA LYS A 365 -14.21 4.74 16.69
C LYS A 365 -14.55 4.79 18.17
N CYS A 366 -13.52 4.74 19.01
CA CYS A 366 -13.65 4.79 20.46
C CYS A 366 -12.87 5.96 21.06
N ARG A 367 -13.30 6.39 22.24
CA ARG A 367 -12.46 7.12 23.19
C ARG A 367 -12.46 6.37 24.49
N TYR A 368 -11.30 5.91 24.92
CA TYR A 368 -11.20 4.99 26.03
C TYR A 368 -10.02 5.33 26.94
N ARG A 369 -10.28 5.36 28.24
CA ARG A 369 -9.29 5.30 29.32
C ARG A 369 -10.04 4.94 30.59
N SER A 370 -9.83 3.73 31.10
CA SER A 370 -10.69 3.12 32.12
C SER A 370 -10.79 3.93 33.42
N ASP A 371 -9.72 4.61 33.84
CA ASP A 371 -9.67 5.34 35.10
C ASP A 371 -10.43 6.69 35.09
N ILE A 372 -10.93 7.13 33.94
CA ILE A 372 -11.60 8.44 33.81
C ILE A 372 -13.00 8.36 33.20
N ILE A 373 -13.49 7.16 32.84
CA ILE A 373 -14.82 6.97 32.28
C ILE A 373 -15.77 6.48 33.37
N HIS A 374 -16.82 7.26 33.60
CA HIS A 374 -17.83 6.97 34.62
C HIS A 374 -19.21 6.84 33.97
N PRO A 375 -19.90 5.68 34.12
CA PRO A 375 -21.25 5.50 33.62
C PRO A 375 -22.24 6.37 34.40
N LEU A 376 -23.24 6.92 33.71
CA LEU A 376 -24.27 7.80 34.29
C LEU A 376 -25.63 7.09 34.47
N THR A 377 -25.79 5.89 33.93
CA THR A 377 -27.04 5.11 33.98
C THR A 377 -26.77 3.68 34.45
N GLU A 378 -27.80 3.02 34.97
CA GLU A 378 -27.72 1.60 35.36
C GLU A 378 -27.38 0.67 34.19
N LYS A 379 -27.73 1.06 32.95
CA LYS A 379 -27.40 0.30 31.74
C LYS A 379 -25.97 0.56 31.26
N ALA A 380 -25.46 1.77 31.45
CA ALA A 380 -24.10 2.15 31.04
C ALA A 380 -23.02 1.39 31.83
N THR A 381 -23.27 1.09 33.12
CA THR A 381 -22.33 0.35 33.97
C THR A 381 -21.96 -1.03 33.42
N PRO A 382 -22.90 -1.97 33.20
CA PRO A 382 -22.57 -3.29 32.66
C PRO A 382 -21.99 -3.21 31.25
N ALA A 383 -22.42 -2.25 30.41
CA ALA A 383 -21.88 -2.08 29.07
C ALA A 383 -20.39 -1.65 29.09
N LEU A 384 -20.00 -0.78 30.02
CA LEU A 384 -18.59 -0.41 30.22
C LEU A 384 -17.78 -1.57 30.81
N GLU A 385 -18.35 -2.33 31.75
CA GLU A 385 -17.70 -3.52 32.29
C GLU A 385 -17.42 -4.58 31.21
N ASP A 386 -18.35 -4.79 30.29
CA ASP A 386 -18.16 -5.70 29.15
C ASP A 386 -16.98 -5.26 28.26
N LEU A 387 -16.89 -3.96 27.95
CA LEU A 387 -15.75 -3.42 27.20
C LEU A 387 -14.44 -3.60 27.96
N ASN A 388 -14.43 -3.30 29.26
CA ASN A 388 -13.25 -3.46 30.11
C ASN A 388 -12.80 -4.94 30.15
N LYS A 389 -13.73 -5.89 30.25
CA LYS A 389 -13.45 -7.33 30.22
C LYS A 389 -12.88 -7.77 28.87
N ALA A 390 -13.48 -7.34 27.76
CA ALA A 390 -13.00 -7.66 26.42
C ALA A 390 -11.57 -7.13 26.17
N LEU A 391 -11.27 -5.90 26.61
CA LEU A 391 -9.93 -5.32 26.52
C LEU A 391 -8.92 -6.01 27.45
N ALA A 392 -9.35 -6.43 28.64
CA ALA A 392 -8.50 -7.20 29.54
C ALA A 392 -8.13 -8.56 28.92
N GLN A 393 -9.10 -9.28 28.37
CA GLN A 393 -8.90 -10.56 27.65
C GLN A 393 -7.94 -10.39 26.46
N ALA A 394 -8.09 -9.30 25.69
CA ALA A 394 -7.18 -9.00 24.58
C ALA A 394 -5.71 -8.92 25.04
N ARG A 395 -5.47 -8.45 26.28
CA ARG A 395 -4.12 -8.26 26.83
C ARG A 395 -3.49 -9.53 27.40
N THR A 396 -4.28 -10.45 27.95
CA THR A 396 -3.77 -11.60 28.74
C THR A 396 -3.65 -12.90 27.96
N ASP A 397 -4.52 -13.15 26.98
CA ASP A 397 -4.79 -14.53 26.54
C ASP A 397 -3.98 -14.99 25.31
N ASN A 398 -2.76 -14.47 25.09
CA ASN A 398 -2.03 -14.66 23.81
C ASN A 398 -2.97 -14.47 22.60
N SER A 399 -3.89 -13.52 22.73
CA SER A 399 -5.00 -13.41 21.78
C SER A 399 -4.45 -12.96 20.42
N ASP A 400 -4.82 -13.66 19.35
CA ASP A 400 -4.46 -13.33 17.95
C ASP A 400 -4.95 -11.93 17.49
N ILE A 401 -5.61 -11.18 18.38
CA ILE A 401 -6.13 -9.84 18.12
C ILE A 401 -5.20 -8.73 18.64
N CYS A 402 -4.35 -9.02 19.63
CA CYS A 402 -3.45 -8.05 20.25
C CYS A 402 -2.03 -8.18 19.67
N LEU A 403 -1.51 -7.08 19.15
CA LEU A 403 -0.18 -7.01 18.56
C LEU A 403 0.79 -6.47 19.61
N ASN A 404 1.75 -7.29 20.02
CA ASN A 404 2.84 -6.86 20.90
C ASN A 404 4.05 -6.46 20.04
N LEU A 405 4.20 -5.15 19.80
CA LEU A 405 5.25 -4.62 18.95
C LEU A 405 6.60 -4.70 19.67
N SER A 406 7.36 -5.75 19.35
CA SER A 406 8.68 -6.00 19.93
C SER A 406 9.72 -5.00 19.41
N PRO A 407 10.87 -4.85 20.10
CA PRO A 407 11.97 -4.02 19.60
C PRO A 407 12.46 -4.41 18.19
N GLU A 408 12.32 -5.68 17.81
CA GLU A 408 12.65 -6.16 16.46
C GLU A 408 11.62 -5.70 15.42
N MET A 409 10.34 -5.59 15.82
CA MET A 409 9.27 -5.10 14.94
C MET A 409 9.32 -3.57 14.76
N ILE A 410 9.69 -2.84 15.81
CA ILE A 410 9.77 -1.37 15.81
C ILE A 410 11.13 -0.89 16.36
N PRO A 411 12.24 -1.15 15.62
CA PRO A 411 13.58 -0.77 16.06
C PRO A 411 13.77 0.75 16.08
N ASN A 412 14.89 1.20 16.67
CA ASN A 412 15.32 2.60 16.63
C ASN A 412 15.27 3.15 15.19
N GLY A 413 14.78 4.38 15.03
CA GLY A 413 14.51 5.00 13.72
C GLY A 413 13.16 4.61 13.11
N THR A 414 12.30 3.87 13.81
CA THR A 414 10.92 3.60 13.34
C THR A 414 9.98 4.73 13.73
N VAL A 415 9.17 5.20 12.77
CA VAL A 415 8.03 6.09 12.98
C VAL A 415 6.74 5.29 12.84
N LEU A 416 5.98 5.13 13.92
CA LEU A 416 4.67 4.47 13.94
C LEU A 416 3.58 5.53 13.91
N LEU A 417 2.65 5.46 12.97
CA LEU A 417 1.47 6.30 12.86
C LEU A 417 0.22 5.46 13.12
N MET A 418 -0.79 6.04 13.75
CA MET A 418 -1.99 5.30 14.15
C MET A 418 -3.23 6.18 14.20
N ASP A 419 -4.36 5.64 13.75
CA ASP A 419 -5.69 6.17 13.97
C ASP A 419 -6.10 5.90 15.42
N ASN A 420 -6.13 6.99 16.18
CA ASN A 420 -6.35 7.00 17.61
C ASN A 420 -7.75 6.54 18.03
N GLY A 421 -8.72 6.59 17.11
CA GLY A 421 -10.09 6.15 17.37
C GLY A 421 -10.32 4.68 17.03
N ARG A 422 -9.61 4.15 16.03
CA ARG A 422 -9.74 2.77 15.54
C ARG A 422 -8.84 1.77 16.26
N TRP A 423 -7.79 2.25 16.93
CA TRP A 423 -6.83 1.42 17.65
C TRP A 423 -6.67 1.90 19.09
N LEU A 424 -6.67 0.94 20.02
CA LEU A 424 -6.24 1.19 21.39
C LEU A 424 -4.79 0.75 21.54
N HIS A 425 -4.06 1.43 22.42
CA HIS A 425 -2.68 1.09 22.70
C HIS A 425 -2.42 1.03 24.21
N ALA A 426 -1.44 0.21 24.58
CA ALA A 426 -0.97 0.01 25.94
C ALA A 426 0.56 -0.16 25.91
N ARG A 427 1.20 0.01 27.06
CA ARG A 427 2.62 -0.20 27.21
C ARG A 427 2.90 -0.90 28.53
N ASN A 428 3.65 -2.01 28.51
CA ASN A 428 4.12 -2.61 29.74
C ASN A 428 5.15 -1.72 30.47
N GLU A 429 5.58 -2.15 31.65
CA GLU A 429 6.58 -1.44 32.45
C GLU A 429 7.86 -1.18 31.65
N VAL A 430 8.35 0.07 31.68
CA VAL A 430 9.65 0.44 31.12
C VAL A 430 10.74 0.01 32.09
N LYS A 431 11.77 -0.64 31.57
CA LYS A 431 12.92 -1.11 32.36
C LYS A 431 14.19 -0.36 32.03
N ASP A 432 14.28 0.23 30.84
CA ASP A 432 15.41 1.07 30.42
C ASP A 432 15.13 2.56 30.71
N PRO A 433 15.87 3.21 31.64
CA PRO A 433 15.69 4.64 31.92
C PRO A 433 16.05 5.54 30.74
N GLU A 434 16.83 5.05 29.77
CA GLU A 434 17.21 5.79 28.56
C GLU A 434 16.21 5.60 27.42
N ARG A 435 15.11 4.85 27.63
CA ARG A 435 14.06 4.71 26.62
C ARG A 435 13.52 6.09 26.23
N HIS A 436 13.54 6.39 24.94
CA HIS A 436 13.13 7.69 24.42
C HIS A 436 12.34 7.54 23.12
N LEU A 437 11.06 7.91 23.18
CA LEU A 437 10.22 8.07 22.00
C LEU A 437 9.82 9.55 21.88
N ARG A 438 9.54 10.00 20.66
CA ARG A 438 8.93 11.32 20.42
C ARG A 438 7.53 11.16 19.86
N ARG A 439 6.55 11.77 20.52
CA ARG A 439 5.14 11.71 20.14
C ARG A 439 4.69 13.02 19.48
N ILE A 440 3.80 12.90 18.50
CA ILE A 440 3.01 14.00 17.94
C ILE A 440 1.56 13.54 17.79
N ARG A 441 0.61 14.46 17.92
CA ARG A 441 -0.83 14.24 17.72
C ARG A 441 -1.33 15.27 16.73
N TRP A 442 -2.23 14.91 15.84
CA TRP A 442 -2.74 15.85 14.84
C TRP A 442 -4.16 15.51 14.41
N ASP A 443 -4.74 16.43 13.64
CA ASP A 443 -6.07 16.25 13.05
C ASP A 443 -7.15 16.06 14.14
N ALA A 444 -7.19 16.99 15.11
CA ALA A 444 -8.28 17.04 16.09
C ALA A 444 -9.61 17.26 15.37
N ARG A 445 -10.59 16.46 15.74
CA ARG A 445 -11.95 16.52 15.21
C ARG A 445 -12.91 16.24 16.32
N GLU A 446 -14.10 16.85 16.27
CA GLU A 446 -15.20 16.50 17.14
C GLU A 446 -15.38 14.98 17.16
N PHE A 447 -15.43 14.42 18.38
CA PHE A 447 -15.61 12.99 18.54
C PHE A 447 -16.97 12.57 18.03
#